data_AF-A0A9Q5QQS4-F1
#
_entry.id   AF-A0A9Q5QQS4-F1
#
_cell.length_a   1.000
_cell.length_b   1.000
_cell.length_c   1.000
_cell.angle_alpha   90.00
_cell.angle_beta   90.00
_cell.angle_gamma   90.00
#
_symmetry.space_group_name_H-M   'P 1'
#
loop_
_entity.id
_entity.type
_entity.pdbx_description
1 polymer ?
#
loop_
_entity_poly.entity_id
_entity_poly.type
_entity_poly.pdbx_seq_one_letter_code
_entity_poly.pdbx_strand_id
1 'polypeptide(L)'
;MKTVTEFQNKNILVLGIAKSGYAAATLLQKLGANVIVNDGKPLAENVLAAELQAKGMDVVCGGHPLELLERNISLVVKNPGIPYSNPILVAAKEKQIPIVTEVELAYRISEAPFVGITGSNGKTTTTMLTFEMLKEGQKHPVIAGNIGTVACEVAQDAKENEVVVTELSSFQLMGVELFQPKIAAFLNLFEAHLDYHGTKKEYGLAKANIFKNQTENDYSVINADDADVMALSAYSKGQKILFSTTKEIEDGACIKDNALYFKGEKVIEVSDIVLPGQHNLENILAAMSIAKLLGTSNEAITVVLKRFTGVKHRLEYVTTINNRKFYNDSKATNMLATEKALSAFTQPIVLLAGGLDRGNEFDDLIPYFKNVKAIVTFGQTAPKLVRAAEKAGLDIIESVDTLDEAVVKAYAHSKDGDVVLLSPACASWDQFKTFEERGDIFIQAVHKLI
;
A
#
# COMPACT_ATOMS: atom_id res chain seq x y z
N MET A 1 13.31 -19.80 -2.61
CA MET A 1 11.92 -20.30 -2.75
C MET A 1 11.90 -21.81 -2.61
N LYS A 2 10.85 -22.33 -2.00
CA LYS A 2 10.58 -23.77 -1.86
C LYS A 2 10.50 -24.44 -3.23
N THR A 3 10.82 -25.73 -3.28
CA THR A 3 10.51 -26.57 -4.42
C THR A 3 8.99 -26.80 -4.47
N VAL A 4 8.31 -26.17 -5.42
CA VAL A 4 6.85 -26.26 -5.59
C VAL A 4 6.53 -26.94 -6.92
N THR A 5 5.84 -28.08 -6.86
CA THR A 5 5.40 -28.85 -8.04
C THR A 5 3.90 -28.75 -8.30
N GLU A 6 3.14 -28.12 -7.41
CA GLU A 6 1.67 -28.08 -7.47
C GLU A 6 1.12 -27.45 -8.77
N PHE A 7 1.88 -26.51 -9.37
CA PHE A 7 1.48 -25.78 -10.57
C PHE A 7 1.97 -26.42 -11.87
N GLN A 8 2.84 -27.44 -11.78
CA GLN A 8 3.48 -28.02 -12.95
C GLN A 8 2.45 -28.67 -13.88
N ASN A 9 2.48 -28.30 -15.17
CA ASN A 9 1.55 -28.74 -16.22
C ASN A 9 0.07 -28.41 -15.94
N LYS A 10 -0.23 -27.49 -15.00
CA LYS A 10 -1.59 -27.02 -14.73
C LYS A 10 -1.91 -25.81 -15.58
N ASN A 11 -3.14 -25.75 -16.10
CA ASN A 11 -3.63 -24.57 -16.79
C ASN A 11 -4.09 -23.55 -15.74
N ILE A 12 -3.45 -22.38 -15.72
CA ILE A 12 -3.73 -21.34 -14.73
C ILE A 12 -4.12 -20.05 -15.46
N LEU A 13 -5.29 -19.52 -15.10
CA LEU A 13 -5.79 -18.27 -15.65
C LEU A 13 -5.33 -17.10 -14.78
N VAL A 14 -4.52 -16.20 -15.33
CA VAL A 14 -4.17 -14.93 -14.69
C VAL A 14 -5.10 -13.84 -15.24
N LEU A 15 -6.02 -13.39 -14.40
CA LEU A 15 -7.05 -12.42 -14.76
C LEU A 15 -6.63 -11.00 -14.33
N GLY A 16 -6.32 -10.17 -15.32
CA GLY A 16 -5.81 -8.81 -15.17
C GLY A 16 -4.30 -8.78 -14.95
N ILE A 17 -3.59 -8.01 -15.77
CA ILE A 17 -2.12 -7.99 -15.76
C ILE A 17 -1.62 -7.04 -14.67
N ALA A 18 -1.68 -5.71 -14.88
CA ALA A 18 -1.08 -4.73 -13.97
C ALA A 18 0.31 -5.16 -13.45
N LYS A 19 0.76 -4.66 -12.28
CA LYS A 19 2.05 -5.07 -11.69
C LYS A 19 1.99 -6.50 -11.13
N SER A 20 0.96 -6.80 -10.34
CA SER A 20 0.86 -8.09 -9.62
C SER A 20 0.52 -9.28 -10.52
N GLY A 21 -0.30 -9.09 -11.54
CA GLY A 21 -0.64 -10.17 -12.49
C GLY A 21 0.51 -10.48 -13.45
N TYR A 22 1.30 -9.47 -13.87
CA TYR A 22 2.54 -9.72 -14.62
C TYR A 22 3.53 -10.57 -13.82
N ALA A 23 3.75 -10.20 -12.55
CA ALA A 23 4.63 -10.94 -11.65
C ALA A 23 4.10 -12.36 -11.38
N ALA A 24 2.80 -12.52 -11.16
CA ALA A 24 2.16 -13.82 -10.99
C ALA A 24 2.29 -14.70 -12.25
N ALA A 25 2.01 -14.17 -13.44
CA ALA A 25 2.13 -14.91 -14.69
C ALA A 25 3.57 -15.39 -14.94
N THR A 26 4.54 -14.50 -14.72
CA THR A 26 5.97 -14.81 -14.86
C THR A 26 6.40 -15.89 -13.86
N LEU A 27 5.98 -15.79 -12.59
CA LEU A 27 6.26 -16.79 -11.58
C LEU A 27 5.66 -18.15 -11.94
N LEU A 28 4.39 -18.20 -12.33
CA LEU A 28 3.71 -19.45 -12.63
C LEU A 28 4.33 -20.17 -13.83
N GLN A 29 4.74 -19.44 -14.86
CA GLN A 29 5.49 -20.02 -15.99
C GLN A 29 6.82 -20.63 -15.51
N LYS A 30 7.56 -19.93 -14.64
CA LYS A 30 8.79 -20.45 -14.02
C LYS A 30 8.55 -21.70 -13.17
N LEU A 31 7.38 -21.84 -12.56
CA LEU A 31 6.94 -23.03 -11.82
C LEU A 31 6.37 -24.14 -12.73
N GLY A 32 6.44 -23.98 -14.05
CA GLY A 32 6.04 -24.98 -15.03
C GLY A 32 4.53 -25.04 -15.32
N ALA A 33 3.78 -23.98 -14.99
CA ALA A 33 2.37 -23.89 -15.34
C ALA A 33 2.16 -23.50 -16.82
N ASN A 34 1.05 -23.96 -17.38
CA ASN A 34 0.53 -23.46 -18.65
C ASN A 34 -0.30 -22.19 -18.37
N VAL A 35 0.35 -21.04 -18.47
CA VAL A 35 -0.25 -19.75 -18.09
C VAL A 35 -1.08 -19.19 -19.23
N ILE A 36 -2.36 -18.90 -18.93
CA ILE A 36 -3.28 -18.18 -19.80
C ILE A 36 -3.51 -16.81 -19.14
N VAL A 37 -3.17 -15.74 -19.84
CA VAL A 37 -3.30 -14.37 -19.35
C VAL A 37 -4.53 -13.74 -20.01
N ASN A 38 -5.42 -13.14 -19.23
CA ASN A 38 -6.59 -12.44 -19.74
C ASN A 38 -6.68 -11.01 -19.22
N ASP A 39 -6.80 -10.03 -20.11
CA ASP A 39 -6.94 -8.62 -19.76
C ASP A 39 -8.04 -7.94 -20.59
N GLY A 40 -8.77 -7.02 -19.97
CA GLY A 40 -9.87 -6.32 -20.63
C GLY A 40 -9.40 -5.32 -21.69
N LYS A 41 -8.18 -4.81 -21.58
CA LYS A 41 -7.62 -3.86 -22.57
C LYS A 41 -7.22 -4.59 -23.85
N PRO A 42 -7.38 -3.95 -25.03
CA PRO A 42 -6.83 -4.48 -26.28
C PRO A 42 -5.31 -4.70 -26.19
N LEU A 43 -4.80 -5.73 -26.87
CA LEU A 43 -3.38 -6.09 -26.83
C LEU A 43 -2.47 -4.93 -27.27
N ALA A 44 -2.91 -4.18 -28.29
CA ALA A 44 -2.19 -3.03 -28.84
C ALA A 44 -1.97 -1.90 -27.82
N GLU A 45 -2.80 -1.84 -26.77
CA GLU A 45 -2.74 -0.81 -25.72
C GLU A 45 -2.10 -1.34 -24.43
N ASN A 46 -1.62 -2.59 -24.42
CA ASN A 46 -1.13 -3.26 -23.22
C ASN A 46 0.28 -3.82 -23.43
N VAL A 47 1.28 -2.98 -23.17
CA VAL A 47 2.71 -3.33 -23.30
C VAL A 47 3.07 -4.59 -22.50
N LEU A 48 2.56 -4.71 -21.26
CA LEU A 48 2.83 -5.87 -20.42
C LEU A 48 2.23 -7.16 -20.99
N ALA A 49 1.06 -7.08 -21.63
CA ALA A 49 0.45 -8.22 -22.31
C ALA A 49 1.30 -8.68 -23.51
N ALA A 50 1.79 -7.73 -24.31
CA ALA A 50 2.66 -8.01 -25.44
C ALA A 50 3.99 -8.67 -24.99
N GLU A 51 4.57 -8.21 -23.87
CA GLU A 51 5.75 -8.84 -23.28
C GLU A 51 5.50 -10.29 -22.84
N LEU A 52 4.38 -10.56 -22.15
CA LEU A 52 4.03 -11.92 -21.71
C LEU A 52 3.77 -12.85 -22.90
N GLN A 53 3.15 -12.32 -23.97
CA GLN A 53 2.96 -13.05 -25.22
C GLN A 53 4.31 -13.36 -25.89
N ALA A 54 5.25 -12.41 -25.91
CA ALA A 54 6.60 -12.62 -26.44
C ALA A 54 7.40 -13.66 -25.64
N LYS A 55 7.08 -13.84 -24.34
CA LYS A 55 7.59 -14.93 -23.48
C LYS A 55 6.91 -16.27 -23.72
N GLY A 56 6.04 -16.38 -24.72
CA GLY A 56 5.37 -17.63 -25.13
C GLY A 56 4.15 -17.99 -24.29
N MET A 57 3.60 -17.07 -23.49
CA MET A 57 2.34 -17.31 -22.78
C MET A 57 1.14 -17.12 -23.72
N ASP A 58 0.04 -17.81 -23.41
CA ASP A 58 -1.24 -17.60 -24.11
C ASP A 58 -1.90 -16.33 -23.56
N VAL A 59 -2.14 -15.33 -24.42
CA VAL A 59 -2.63 -14.01 -24.02
C VAL A 59 -3.91 -13.68 -24.77
N VAL A 60 -4.99 -13.43 -24.01
CA VAL A 60 -6.31 -13.07 -24.52
C VAL A 60 -6.68 -11.67 -24.02
N CYS A 61 -6.71 -10.70 -24.94
CA CYS A 61 -6.95 -9.29 -24.64
C CYS A 61 -8.24 -8.77 -25.30
N GLY A 62 -8.74 -7.64 -24.81
CA GLY A 62 -9.92 -6.95 -25.39
C GLY A 62 -11.28 -7.47 -24.90
N GLY A 63 -11.30 -8.32 -23.87
CA GLY A 63 -12.53 -8.85 -23.29
C GLY A 63 -12.28 -10.01 -22.32
N HIS A 64 -13.35 -10.53 -21.73
CA HIS A 64 -13.31 -11.64 -20.76
C HIS A 64 -14.19 -12.81 -21.22
N PRO A 65 -13.82 -13.52 -22.30
CA PRO A 65 -14.62 -14.64 -22.82
C PRO A 65 -14.73 -15.76 -21.77
N LEU A 66 -15.96 -16.23 -21.52
CA LEU A 66 -16.22 -17.28 -20.53
C LEU A 66 -15.66 -18.64 -20.98
N GLU A 67 -15.50 -18.83 -22.29
CA GLU A 67 -14.93 -20.02 -22.92
C GLU A 67 -13.49 -20.29 -22.47
N LEU A 68 -12.80 -19.29 -21.90
CA LEU A 68 -11.49 -19.49 -21.27
C LEU A 68 -11.55 -20.53 -20.15
N LEU A 69 -12.66 -20.60 -19.42
CA LEU A 69 -12.83 -21.55 -18.32
C LEU A 69 -12.99 -22.99 -18.81
N GLU A 70 -13.33 -23.21 -20.09
CA GLU A 70 -13.41 -24.55 -20.68
C GLU A 70 -12.01 -25.14 -20.99
N ARG A 71 -10.94 -24.35 -20.84
CA ARG A 71 -9.55 -24.79 -21.06
C ARG A 71 -8.97 -25.56 -19.87
N ASN A 72 -9.78 -26.34 -19.15
CA ASN A 72 -9.38 -27.13 -17.99
C ASN A 72 -8.59 -26.33 -16.93
N ILE A 73 -9.10 -25.13 -16.60
CA ILE A 73 -8.44 -24.20 -15.67
C ILE A 73 -8.46 -24.80 -14.26
N SER A 74 -7.27 -24.95 -13.67
CA SER A 74 -7.09 -25.51 -12.32
C SER A 74 -7.07 -24.44 -11.23
N LEU A 75 -6.77 -23.18 -11.59
CA LEU A 75 -6.66 -22.05 -10.67
C LEU A 75 -6.88 -20.75 -11.44
N VAL A 76 -7.59 -19.80 -10.84
CA VAL A 76 -7.62 -18.40 -11.29
C VAL A 76 -6.82 -17.54 -10.32
N VAL A 77 -5.87 -16.79 -10.84
CA VAL A 77 -5.12 -15.76 -10.10
C VAL A 77 -5.62 -14.40 -10.57
N LYS A 78 -6.42 -13.74 -9.75
CA LYS A 78 -7.00 -12.44 -10.11
C LYS A 78 -6.12 -11.29 -9.64
N ASN A 79 -6.07 -10.23 -10.43
CA ASN A 79 -5.72 -8.91 -9.94
C ASN A 79 -6.68 -8.53 -8.79
N PRO A 80 -6.18 -8.12 -7.61
CA PRO A 80 -7.04 -7.77 -6.47
C PRO A 80 -8.15 -6.77 -6.80
N GLY A 81 -7.89 -5.79 -7.66
CA GLY A 81 -8.87 -4.74 -8.00
C GLY A 81 -10.09 -5.19 -8.81
N ILE A 82 -10.08 -6.39 -9.41
CA ILE A 82 -11.22 -6.89 -10.20
C ILE A 82 -12.32 -7.37 -9.23
N PRO A 83 -13.57 -6.89 -9.32
CA PRO A 83 -14.64 -7.30 -8.40
C PRO A 83 -15.05 -8.75 -8.63
N TYR A 84 -15.43 -9.46 -7.56
CA TYR A 84 -15.92 -10.85 -7.65
C TYR A 84 -17.26 -10.99 -8.37
N SER A 85 -17.96 -9.88 -8.62
CA SER A 85 -19.14 -9.82 -9.50
C SER A 85 -18.78 -9.87 -11.00
N ASN A 86 -17.49 -9.82 -11.36
CA ASN A 86 -17.08 -9.98 -12.75
C ASN A 86 -17.57 -11.34 -13.31
N PRO A 87 -18.23 -11.37 -14.48
CA PRO A 87 -18.84 -12.59 -15.02
C PRO A 87 -17.91 -13.81 -15.06
N ILE A 88 -16.63 -13.63 -15.40
CA ILE A 88 -15.68 -14.75 -15.46
C ILE A 88 -15.36 -15.31 -14.08
N LEU A 89 -15.34 -14.48 -13.03
CA LEU A 89 -15.12 -14.92 -11.65
C LEU A 89 -16.36 -15.60 -11.07
N VAL A 90 -17.56 -15.12 -11.42
CA VAL A 90 -18.81 -15.79 -11.08
C VAL A 90 -18.85 -17.19 -11.69
N ALA A 91 -18.59 -17.31 -13.00
CA ALA A 91 -18.55 -18.58 -13.69
C ALA A 91 -17.44 -19.53 -13.17
N ALA A 92 -16.26 -18.99 -12.83
CA ALA A 92 -15.19 -19.79 -12.23
C ALA A 92 -15.61 -20.36 -10.87
N LYS A 93 -16.31 -19.56 -10.04
CA LYS A 93 -16.84 -20.01 -8.75
C LYS A 93 -17.92 -21.08 -8.92
N GLU A 94 -18.83 -20.94 -9.89
CA GLU A 94 -19.86 -21.94 -10.20
C GLU A 94 -19.23 -23.28 -10.64
N LYS A 95 -18.12 -23.23 -11.37
CA LYS A 95 -17.31 -24.39 -11.74
C LYS A 95 -16.39 -24.90 -10.62
N GLN A 96 -16.45 -24.31 -9.42
CA GLN A 96 -15.61 -24.65 -8.26
C GLN A 96 -14.11 -24.52 -8.53
N ILE A 97 -13.71 -23.65 -9.45
CA ILE A 97 -12.30 -23.34 -9.72
C ILE A 97 -11.82 -22.39 -8.60
N PRO A 98 -10.72 -22.71 -7.89
CA PRO A 98 -10.19 -21.82 -6.87
C PRO A 98 -9.80 -20.46 -7.46
N ILE A 99 -10.12 -19.39 -6.73
CA ILE A 99 -9.81 -18.00 -7.11
C ILE A 99 -8.93 -17.41 -6.01
N VAL A 100 -7.67 -17.13 -6.35
CA VAL A 100 -6.68 -16.59 -5.42
C VAL A 100 -6.14 -15.26 -5.92
N THR A 101 -5.46 -14.53 -5.04
CA THR A 101 -4.64 -13.37 -5.42
C THR A 101 -3.17 -13.72 -5.34
N GLU A 102 -2.32 -12.86 -5.88
CA GLU A 102 -0.88 -13.07 -5.96
C GLU A 102 -0.21 -13.31 -4.59
N VAL A 103 -0.74 -12.76 -3.49
CA VAL A 103 -0.19 -12.97 -2.14
C VAL A 103 -0.29 -14.42 -1.68
N GLU A 104 -1.28 -15.17 -2.18
CA GLU A 104 -1.41 -16.60 -1.93
C GLU A 104 -0.26 -17.37 -2.61
N LEU A 105 0.08 -17.01 -3.86
CA LEU A 105 1.21 -17.61 -4.56
C LEU A 105 2.52 -17.32 -3.83
N ALA A 106 2.71 -16.07 -3.40
CA ALA A 106 3.88 -15.65 -2.64
C ALA A 106 4.09 -16.53 -1.40
N TYR A 107 3.02 -16.77 -0.64
CA TYR A 107 3.07 -17.62 0.54
C TYR A 107 3.42 -19.08 0.24
N ARG A 108 2.83 -19.66 -0.81
CA ARG A 108 3.09 -21.06 -1.19
C ARG A 108 4.55 -21.32 -1.56
N ILE A 109 5.22 -20.33 -2.17
CA ILE A 109 6.62 -20.48 -2.60
C ILE A 109 7.66 -20.01 -1.58
N SER A 110 7.30 -19.15 -0.62
CA SER A 110 8.26 -18.53 0.29
C SER A 110 8.83 -19.53 1.28
N GLU A 111 10.15 -19.45 1.53
CA GLU A 111 10.81 -20.12 2.65
C GLU A 111 10.73 -19.28 3.93
N ALA A 112 10.73 -17.95 3.78
CA ALA A 112 10.61 -17.00 4.86
C ALA A 112 9.20 -16.97 5.48
N PRO A 113 9.07 -16.80 6.81
CA PRO A 113 7.80 -16.51 7.46
C PRO A 113 7.26 -15.12 7.07
N PHE A 114 5.93 -14.99 7.14
CA PHE A 114 5.22 -13.74 6.86
C PHE A 114 4.77 -13.04 8.14
N VAL A 115 4.93 -11.72 8.15
CA VAL A 115 4.18 -10.77 8.99
C VAL A 115 3.15 -10.09 8.08
N GLY A 116 1.87 -10.27 8.36
CA GLY A 116 0.78 -9.61 7.62
C GLY A 116 0.24 -8.40 8.38
N ILE A 117 0.11 -7.25 7.71
CA ILE A 117 -0.45 -6.04 8.32
C ILE A 117 -1.63 -5.54 7.48
N THR A 118 -2.82 -5.44 8.10
CA THR A 118 -4.02 -4.87 7.48
C THR A 118 -4.75 -3.89 8.40
N GLY A 119 -5.68 -3.15 7.81
CA GLY A 119 -6.46 -2.10 8.46
C GLY A 119 -7.02 -1.12 7.44
N SER A 120 -7.96 -0.27 7.83
CA SER A 120 -8.44 0.82 6.95
C SER A 120 -7.30 1.81 6.72
N ASN A 121 -6.68 2.28 7.81
CA ASN A 121 -5.60 3.26 7.82
C ASN A 121 -4.35 2.72 8.53
N GLY A 122 -3.24 3.46 8.51
CA GLY A 122 -2.03 3.14 9.27
C GLY A 122 -1.12 2.06 8.69
N LYS A 123 -1.66 1.17 7.83
CA LYS A 123 -0.95 0.03 7.22
C LYS A 123 0.49 0.32 6.80
N THR A 124 0.69 1.30 5.91
CA THR A 124 2.03 1.61 5.38
C THR A 124 2.98 2.10 6.45
N THR A 125 2.52 2.95 7.37
CA THR A 125 3.33 3.45 8.48
C THR A 125 3.73 2.31 9.40
N THR A 126 2.79 1.44 9.78
CA THR A 126 3.08 0.25 10.61
C THR A 126 4.02 -0.72 9.90
N THR A 127 3.83 -0.99 8.61
CA THR A 127 4.73 -1.87 7.84
C THR A 127 6.15 -1.31 7.80
N MET A 128 6.32 -0.01 7.57
CA MET A 128 7.64 0.65 7.58
C MET A 128 8.28 0.69 8.97
N LEU A 129 7.51 1.00 10.02
CA LEU A 129 8.00 0.97 11.40
C LEU A 129 8.47 -0.45 11.79
N THR A 130 7.66 -1.47 11.48
CA THR A 130 8.02 -2.87 11.71
C THR A 130 9.31 -3.22 10.95
N PHE A 131 9.41 -2.85 9.68
CA PHE A 131 10.62 -3.07 8.89
C PHE A 131 11.85 -2.41 9.52
N GLU A 132 11.78 -1.13 9.89
CA GLU A 132 12.90 -0.41 10.48
C GLU A 132 13.30 -0.98 11.84
N MET A 133 12.33 -1.34 12.70
CA MET A 133 12.60 -1.97 13.99
C MET A 133 13.27 -3.34 13.83
N LEU A 134 12.76 -4.18 12.93
CA LEU A 134 13.32 -5.49 12.64
C LEU A 134 14.72 -5.37 12.02
N LYS A 135 14.95 -4.38 11.18
CA LYS A 135 16.26 -4.11 10.56
C LYS A 135 17.28 -3.68 11.61
N GLU A 136 16.92 -2.75 12.48
CA GLU A 136 17.75 -2.32 13.61
C GLU A 136 18.03 -3.50 14.57
N GLY A 137 17.04 -4.36 14.77
CA GLY A 137 17.13 -5.61 15.54
C GLY A 137 17.83 -6.77 14.84
N GLN A 138 18.40 -6.57 13.64
CA GLN A 138 19.10 -7.59 12.85
C GLN A 138 18.24 -8.84 12.56
N LYS A 139 16.94 -8.65 12.30
CA LYS A 139 15.97 -9.71 11.97
C LYS A 139 15.77 -9.91 10.45
N HIS A 140 16.63 -9.29 9.64
CA HIS A 140 16.65 -9.38 8.17
C HIS A 140 15.25 -9.26 7.52
N PRO A 141 14.53 -8.15 7.75
CA PRO A 141 13.21 -7.98 7.16
C PRO A 141 13.30 -7.62 5.67
N VAL A 142 12.29 -8.04 4.90
CA VAL A 142 12.04 -7.60 3.52
C VAL A 142 10.61 -7.09 3.39
N ILE A 143 10.40 -6.03 2.60
CA ILE A 143 9.07 -5.41 2.43
C ILE A 143 8.36 -6.01 1.23
N ALA A 144 7.08 -6.34 1.39
CA ALA A 144 6.29 -6.88 0.31
C ALA A 144 4.81 -6.43 0.33
N GLY A 145 4.09 -6.74 -0.75
CA GLY A 145 2.64 -6.59 -0.83
C GLY A 145 2.19 -5.28 -1.45
N ASN A 146 1.26 -4.57 -0.80
CA ASN A 146 0.68 -3.34 -1.33
C ASN A 146 1.61 -2.12 -1.27
N ILE A 147 2.83 -2.29 -0.72
CA ILE A 147 3.89 -1.29 -0.72
C ILE A 147 5.23 -1.92 -1.13
N GLY A 148 6.08 -1.12 -1.78
CA GLY A 148 7.37 -1.58 -2.28
C GLY A 148 7.21 -2.55 -3.47
N THR A 149 7.66 -3.78 -3.26
CA THR A 149 7.75 -4.82 -4.28
C THR A 149 6.58 -5.81 -4.17
N VAL A 150 6.16 -6.38 -5.31
CA VAL A 150 5.06 -7.36 -5.33
C VAL A 150 5.48 -8.58 -4.49
N ALA A 151 4.56 -9.18 -3.71
CA ALA A 151 4.93 -10.20 -2.74
C ALA A 151 5.50 -11.46 -3.37
N CYS A 152 5.02 -11.87 -4.54
CA CYS A 152 5.52 -13.04 -5.25
C CYS A 152 6.89 -12.80 -5.92
N GLU A 153 7.30 -11.54 -6.15
CA GLU A 153 8.68 -11.23 -6.54
C GLU A 153 9.61 -11.40 -5.33
N VAL A 154 9.23 -10.80 -4.19
CA VAL A 154 10.02 -10.89 -2.94
C VAL A 154 10.16 -12.34 -2.46
N ALA A 155 9.06 -13.11 -2.49
CA ALA A 155 9.03 -14.48 -1.99
C ALA A 155 9.92 -15.46 -2.80
N GLN A 156 10.31 -15.11 -4.04
CA GLN A 156 11.24 -15.95 -4.80
C GLN A 156 12.63 -15.97 -4.16
N ASP A 157 13.06 -14.82 -3.65
CA ASP A 157 14.40 -14.61 -3.13
C ASP A 157 14.47 -14.73 -1.61
N ALA A 158 13.36 -14.49 -0.91
CA ALA A 158 13.26 -14.51 0.54
C ALA A 158 13.67 -15.87 1.16
N LYS A 159 14.56 -15.83 2.15
CA LYS A 159 15.16 -16.99 2.82
C LYS A 159 14.54 -17.26 4.19
N GLU A 160 14.69 -18.48 4.70
CA GLU A 160 14.12 -18.92 5.98
C GLU A 160 14.54 -18.05 7.19
N ASN A 161 15.74 -17.45 7.14
CA ASN A 161 16.25 -16.56 8.19
C ASN A 161 15.81 -15.09 8.04
N GLU A 162 15.01 -14.77 7.03
CA GLU A 162 14.46 -13.44 6.77
C GLU A 162 12.98 -13.37 7.21
N VAL A 163 12.42 -12.17 7.25
CA VAL A 163 11.00 -11.98 7.57
C VAL A 163 10.32 -11.12 6.50
N VAL A 164 9.29 -11.66 5.86
CA VAL A 164 8.51 -10.92 4.86
C VAL A 164 7.47 -10.07 5.57
N VAL A 165 7.70 -8.76 5.64
CA VAL A 165 6.78 -7.78 6.22
C VAL A 165 5.83 -7.28 5.14
N THR A 166 4.59 -7.75 5.17
CA THR A 166 3.64 -7.61 4.06
C THR A 166 2.48 -6.68 4.41
N GLU A 167 2.34 -5.58 3.66
CA GLU A 167 1.12 -4.78 3.69
C GLU A 167 0.02 -5.48 2.86
N LEU A 168 -1.14 -5.72 3.48
CA LEU A 168 -2.25 -6.44 2.86
C LEU A 168 -3.52 -5.59 2.78
N SER A 169 -4.01 -5.41 1.56
CA SER A 169 -5.33 -4.84 1.30
C SER A 169 -6.45 -5.85 1.58
N SER A 170 -7.68 -5.35 1.78
CA SER A 170 -8.87 -6.21 1.82
C SER A 170 -9.07 -7.00 0.53
N PHE A 171 -8.68 -6.44 -0.61
CA PHE A 171 -8.84 -7.07 -1.92
C PHE A 171 -7.92 -8.29 -2.09
N GLN A 172 -6.67 -8.18 -1.62
CA GLN A 172 -5.73 -9.30 -1.58
C GLN A 172 -6.23 -10.41 -0.64
N LEU A 173 -6.65 -10.03 0.56
CA LEU A 173 -7.13 -10.97 1.58
C LEU A 173 -8.43 -11.70 1.21
N MET A 174 -9.18 -11.26 0.21
CA MET A 174 -10.32 -12.04 -0.32
C MET A 174 -9.89 -13.31 -1.07
N GLY A 175 -8.68 -13.31 -1.64
CA GLY A 175 -8.17 -14.42 -2.44
C GLY A 175 -7.05 -15.18 -1.74
N VAL A 176 -7.12 -15.36 -0.43
CA VAL A 176 -6.20 -16.24 0.31
C VAL A 176 -6.87 -17.55 0.69
N GLU A 177 -6.13 -18.64 0.52
CA GLU A 177 -6.56 -20.01 0.81
C GLU A 177 -5.70 -20.61 1.91
N LEU A 178 -4.37 -20.64 1.71
CA LEU A 178 -3.39 -21.22 2.63
C LEU A 178 -2.59 -20.16 3.38
N PHE A 179 -2.66 -18.88 2.97
CA PHE A 179 -1.93 -17.78 3.62
C PHE A 179 -2.08 -17.84 5.15
N GLN A 180 -0.96 -18.07 5.83
CA GLN A 180 -0.88 -18.16 7.29
C GLN A 180 0.33 -17.32 7.75
N PRO A 181 0.11 -16.04 8.06
CA PRO A 181 1.17 -15.21 8.61
C PRO A 181 1.49 -15.65 10.04
N LYS A 182 2.78 -15.73 10.35
CA LYS A 182 3.27 -16.02 11.72
C LYS A 182 2.79 -14.97 12.71
N ILE A 183 2.71 -13.70 12.24
CA ILE A 183 2.13 -12.59 12.98
C ILE A 183 1.17 -11.84 12.05
N ALA A 184 -0.10 -11.73 12.44
CA ALA A 184 -1.11 -10.93 11.75
C ALA A 184 -1.46 -9.70 12.59
N ALA A 185 -1.42 -8.50 12.01
CA ALA A 185 -1.88 -7.28 12.65
C ALA A 185 -3.13 -6.73 11.95
N PHE A 186 -4.16 -6.42 12.73
CA PHE A 186 -5.35 -5.72 12.26
C PHE A 186 -5.48 -4.41 13.06
N LEU A 187 -5.22 -3.29 12.37
CA LEU A 187 -5.00 -1.99 13.01
C LEU A 187 -6.28 -1.25 13.39
N ASN A 188 -7.25 -1.16 12.49
CA ASN A 188 -8.50 -0.39 12.66
C ASN A 188 -9.47 -0.72 11.52
N LEU A 189 -10.76 -0.44 11.74
CA LEU A 189 -11.82 -0.59 10.74
C LEU A 189 -12.74 0.64 10.67
N PHE A 190 -12.49 1.47 9.65
CA PHE A 190 -13.37 2.54 9.18
C PHE A 190 -14.01 2.18 7.84
N GLU A 191 -15.14 2.81 7.51
CA GLU A 191 -15.79 2.67 6.20
C GLU A 191 -14.85 3.09 5.07
N ALA A 192 -14.57 2.14 4.17
CA ALA A 192 -13.76 2.35 2.99
C ALA A 192 -14.07 1.24 1.97
N HIS A 193 -13.94 1.56 0.68
CA HIS A 193 -14.10 0.58 -0.41
C HIS A 193 -15.48 -0.10 -0.45
N LEU A 194 -16.54 0.59 -0.02
CA LEU A 194 -17.91 0.06 -0.01
C LEU A 194 -18.48 -0.13 -1.43
N ASP A 195 -17.94 0.59 -2.41
CA ASP A 195 -18.17 0.36 -3.84
C ASP A 195 -17.82 -1.08 -4.27
N TYR A 196 -16.80 -1.68 -3.63
CA TYR A 196 -16.38 -3.05 -3.90
C TYR A 196 -17.03 -4.06 -2.94
N HIS A 197 -17.05 -3.78 -1.63
CA HIS A 197 -17.47 -4.74 -0.59
C HIS A 197 -18.96 -4.65 -0.24
N GLY A 198 -19.66 -3.60 -0.67
CA GLY A 198 -21.05 -3.33 -0.34
C GLY A 198 -21.24 -2.73 1.06
N THR A 199 -20.77 -3.41 2.12
CA THR A 199 -20.97 -2.96 3.51
C THR A 199 -19.68 -2.95 4.33
N LYS A 200 -19.65 -2.15 5.41
CA LYS A 200 -18.53 -2.13 6.37
C LYS A 200 -18.25 -3.52 6.95
N LYS A 201 -19.29 -4.31 7.20
CA LYS A 201 -19.19 -5.68 7.71
C LYS A 201 -18.45 -6.58 6.73
N GLU A 202 -18.86 -6.62 5.47
CA GLU A 202 -18.19 -7.42 4.43
C GLU A 202 -16.74 -6.97 4.23
N TYR A 203 -16.48 -5.67 4.27
CA TYR A 203 -15.11 -5.14 4.24
C TYR A 203 -14.25 -5.60 5.43
N GLY A 204 -14.83 -5.62 6.64
CA GLY A 204 -14.19 -6.16 7.84
C GLY A 204 -13.90 -7.66 7.73
N LEU A 205 -14.86 -8.45 7.24
CA LEU A 205 -14.70 -9.89 7.01
C LEU A 205 -13.61 -10.18 5.97
N ALA A 206 -13.56 -9.39 4.89
CA ALA A 206 -12.50 -9.48 3.89
C ALA A 206 -11.11 -9.30 4.51
N LYS A 207 -10.95 -8.39 5.47
CA LYS A 207 -9.69 -8.21 6.22
C LYS A 207 -9.44 -9.32 7.24
N ALA A 208 -10.48 -9.82 7.90
CA ALA A 208 -10.36 -10.89 8.88
C ALA A 208 -9.81 -12.20 8.28
N ASN A 209 -9.85 -12.37 6.94
CA ASN A 209 -9.16 -13.46 6.26
C ASN A 209 -7.64 -13.49 6.53
N ILE A 210 -7.02 -12.41 7.02
CA ILE A 210 -5.63 -12.42 7.48
C ILE A 210 -5.40 -13.42 8.63
N PHE A 211 -6.45 -13.73 9.39
CA PHE A 211 -6.44 -14.67 10.51
C PHE A 211 -6.84 -16.10 10.11
N LYS A 212 -7.34 -16.30 8.88
CA LYS A 212 -8.08 -17.49 8.44
C LYS A 212 -7.40 -18.81 8.79
N ASN A 213 -6.09 -18.88 8.57
CA ASN A 213 -5.30 -20.10 8.77
C ASN A 213 -4.36 -20.05 9.97
N GLN A 214 -4.43 -19.00 10.80
CA GLN A 214 -3.62 -18.93 12.01
C GLN A 214 -3.97 -20.08 12.96
N THR A 215 -2.95 -20.53 13.68
CA THR A 215 -3.02 -21.55 14.72
C THR A 215 -2.60 -20.96 16.06
N GLU A 216 -2.72 -21.72 17.15
CA GLU A 216 -2.26 -21.33 18.48
C GLU A 216 -0.75 -21.04 18.57
N ASN A 217 0.03 -21.44 17.56
CA ASN A 217 1.45 -21.15 17.46
C ASN A 217 1.75 -19.80 16.79
N ASP A 218 0.74 -19.10 16.29
CA ASP A 218 0.85 -17.81 15.60
C ASP A 218 0.36 -16.67 16.51
N TYR A 219 0.66 -15.43 16.14
CA TYR A 219 0.27 -14.25 16.91
C TYR A 219 -0.68 -13.31 16.17
N SER A 220 -1.61 -12.72 16.91
CA SER A 220 -2.63 -11.80 16.38
C SER A 220 -2.55 -10.48 17.12
N VAL A 221 -1.98 -9.47 16.49
CA VAL A 221 -1.85 -8.11 17.04
C VAL A 221 -3.12 -7.32 16.74
N ILE A 222 -3.88 -6.97 17.79
CA ILE A 222 -5.28 -6.53 17.69
C ILE A 222 -5.45 -5.20 18.42
N ASN A 223 -6.09 -4.23 17.77
CA ASN A 223 -6.43 -2.97 18.40
C ASN A 223 -7.59 -3.14 19.39
N ALA A 224 -7.35 -2.95 20.69
CA ALA A 224 -8.35 -3.05 21.74
C ALA A 224 -9.21 -1.78 21.93
N ASP A 225 -8.87 -0.71 21.21
CA ASP A 225 -9.68 0.52 21.14
C ASP A 225 -10.74 0.46 20.03
N ASP A 226 -10.60 -0.45 19.07
CA ASP A 226 -11.53 -0.64 17.95
C ASP A 226 -12.44 -1.86 18.19
N ALA A 227 -13.73 -1.60 18.45
CA ALA A 227 -14.71 -2.62 18.76
C ALA A 227 -14.96 -3.60 17.59
N ASP A 228 -14.90 -3.14 16.35
CA ASP A 228 -15.10 -3.99 15.18
C ASP A 228 -13.91 -4.93 14.98
N VAL A 229 -12.69 -4.41 15.14
CA VAL A 229 -11.47 -5.22 15.08
C VAL A 229 -11.44 -6.25 16.22
N MET A 230 -11.84 -5.85 17.43
CA MET A 230 -12.00 -6.76 18.57
C MET A 230 -13.00 -7.88 18.27
N ALA A 231 -14.16 -7.57 17.70
CA ALA A 231 -15.14 -8.58 17.31
C ALA A 231 -14.60 -9.53 16.22
N LEU A 232 -13.94 -8.98 15.19
CA LEU A 232 -13.33 -9.76 14.11
C LEU A 232 -12.15 -10.62 14.59
N SER A 233 -11.53 -10.29 15.73
CA SER A 233 -10.49 -11.14 16.32
C SER A 233 -10.99 -12.53 16.72
N ALA A 234 -12.30 -12.75 16.82
CA ALA A 234 -12.88 -14.07 17.08
C ALA A 234 -12.59 -15.08 15.96
N TYR A 235 -12.28 -14.62 14.75
CA TYR A 235 -11.86 -15.47 13.63
C TYR A 235 -10.42 -15.98 13.75
N SER A 236 -9.62 -15.42 14.66
CA SER A 236 -8.24 -15.85 14.86
C SER A 236 -8.14 -16.94 15.93
N LYS A 237 -7.35 -17.98 15.63
CA LYS A 237 -6.88 -18.97 16.62
C LYS A 237 -5.49 -18.65 17.17
N GLY A 238 -4.86 -17.57 16.70
CA GLY A 238 -3.56 -17.11 17.16
C GLY A 238 -3.61 -16.56 18.59
N GLN A 239 -2.47 -16.56 19.25
CA GLN A 239 -2.26 -15.88 20.53
C GLN A 239 -2.49 -14.38 20.35
N LYS A 240 -3.53 -13.86 21.00
CA LYS A 240 -3.94 -12.46 20.86
C LYS A 240 -3.01 -11.55 21.66
N ILE A 241 -2.37 -10.61 20.99
CA ILE A 241 -1.57 -9.55 21.59
C ILE A 241 -2.33 -8.26 21.36
N LEU A 242 -2.98 -7.77 22.41
CA LEU A 242 -3.78 -6.57 22.32
C LEU A 242 -2.88 -5.33 22.38
N PHE A 243 -3.24 -4.30 21.65
CA PHE A 243 -2.66 -2.97 21.83
C PHE A 243 -3.73 -1.91 22.05
N SER A 244 -3.41 -0.89 22.85
CA SER A 244 -4.33 0.22 23.13
C SER A 244 -3.59 1.51 23.48
N THR A 245 -4.13 2.62 23.00
CA THR A 245 -3.69 3.96 23.42
C THR A 245 -4.54 4.53 24.56
N THR A 246 -5.66 3.88 24.91
CA THR A 246 -6.63 4.36 25.90
C THR A 246 -6.75 3.50 27.16
N LYS A 247 -6.24 2.26 27.13
CA LYS A 247 -6.34 1.27 28.19
C LYS A 247 -4.95 0.73 28.51
N GLU A 248 -4.68 0.52 29.79
CA GLU A 248 -3.54 -0.28 30.23
C GLU A 248 -3.80 -1.76 29.92
N ILE A 249 -2.82 -2.41 29.29
CA ILE A 249 -2.89 -3.83 28.92
C ILE A 249 -1.64 -4.52 29.46
N GLU A 250 -1.83 -5.39 30.45
CA GLU A 250 -0.73 -6.09 31.11
C GLU A 250 -0.05 -7.11 30.18
N ASP A 251 -0.82 -7.93 29.45
CA ASP A 251 -0.30 -8.90 28.49
C ASP A 251 -0.46 -8.39 27.03
N GLY A 252 0.07 -7.20 26.76
CA GLY A 252 -0.02 -6.55 25.45
C GLY A 252 0.80 -5.27 25.37
N ALA A 253 0.44 -4.38 24.45
CA ALA A 253 1.10 -3.09 24.29
C ALA A 253 0.18 -1.94 24.69
N CYS A 254 0.65 -1.02 25.52
CA CYS A 254 -0.17 0.10 25.94
C CYS A 254 0.64 1.37 26.20
N ILE A 255 -0.08 2.48 26.39
CA ILE A 255 0.47 3.72 26.94
C ILE A 255 0.12 3.77 28.41
N LYS A 256 1.14 3.93 29.26
CA LYS A 256 1.01 4.10 30.70
C LYS A 256 2.00 5.16 31.18
N ASP A 257 1.58 6.08 32.04
CA ASP A 257 2.45 7.13 32.60
C ASP A 257 3.28 7.88 31.55
N ASN A 258 2.66 8.22 30.42
CA ASN A 258 3.29 8.87 29.26
C ASN A 258 4.45 8.10 28.61
N ALA A 259 4.50 6.77 28.79
CA ALA A 259 5.46 5.89 28.14
C ALA A 259 4.76 4.69 27.46
N LEU A 260 5.42 4.13 26.45
CA LEU A 260 5.00 2.89 25.80
C LEU A 260 5.50 1.69 26.59
N TYR A 261 4.61 0.72 26.80
CA TYR A 261 4.88 -0.54 27.47
C TYR A 261 4.56 -1.71 26.56
N PHE A 262 5.31 -2.80 26.71
CA PHE A 262 5.01 -4.11 26.13
C PHE A 262 5.12 -5.19 27.20
N LYS A 263 4.03 -5.91 27.48
CA LYS A 263 3.93 -6.95 28.51
C LYS A 263 4.45 -6.50 29.89
N GLY A 264 4.06 -5.30 30.31
CA GLY A 264 4.50 -4.67 31.57
C GLY A 264 5.91 -4.08 31.56
N GLU A 265 6.70 -4.28 30.50
CA GLU A 265 8.04 -3.73 30.34
C GLU A 265 7.98 -2.36 29.67
N LYS A 266 8.59 -1.34 30.30
CA LYS A 266 8.70 0.01 29.74
C LYS A 266 9.69 0.01 28.58
N VAL A 267 9.28 0.56 27.43
CA VAL A 267 10.11 0.64 26.22
C VAL A 267 10.68 2.04 26.01
N ILE A 268 9.83 3.06 25.92
CA ILE A 268 10.23 4.44 25.62
C ILE A 268 9.21 5.45 26.15
N GLU A 269 9.65 6.65 26.52
CA GLU A 269 8.77 7.80 26.78
C GLU A 269 8.08 8.27 25.51
N VAL A 270 6.81 8.68 25.57
CA VAL A 270 6.09 9.24 24.43
C VAL A 270 6.74 10.55 23.96
N SER A 271 7.32 11.34 24.88
CA SER A 271 8.02 12.59 24.56
C SER A 271 9.29 12.39 23.72
N ASP A 272 9.85 11.17 23.72
CA ASP A 272 11.04 10.81 22.97
C ASP A 272 10.73 10.34 21.54
N ILE A 273 9.45 10.16 21.20
CA ILE A 273 9.01 9.69 19.89
C ILE A 273 8.95 10.87 18.91
N VAL A 274 9.64 10.74 17.78
CA VAL A 274 9.69 11.80 16.76
C VAL A 274 8.43 11.87 15.91
N LEU A 275 7.84 10.70 15.57
CA LEU A 275 6.65 10.64 14.73
C LEU A 275 5.43 11.21 15.48
N PRO A 276 4.86 12.36 15.05
CA PRO A 276 3.81 13.03 15.81
C PRO A 276 2.42 12.42 15.56
N GLY A 277 1.52 12.59 16.53
CA GLY A 277 0.09 12.36 16.38
C GLY A 277 -0.45 11.08 17.02
N GLN A 278 -1.64 11.17 17.62
CA GLN A 278 -2.26 10.07 18.37
C GLN A 278 -2.45 8.79 17.53
N HIS A 279 -2.90 8.94 16.27
CA HIS A 279 -3.07 7.82 15.34
C HIS A 279 -1.74 7.11 15.02
N ASN A 280 -0.60 7.81 15.14
CA ASN A 280 0.70 7.19 14.98
C ASN A 280 1.12 6.40 16.21
N LEU A 281 0.63 6.73 17.41
CA LEU A 281 0.84 5.90 18.59
C LEU A 281 0.19 4.53 18.44
N GLU A 282 -1.00 4.44 17.83
CA GLU A 282 -1.60 3.14 17.46
C GLU A 282 -0.70 2.35 16.50
N ASN A 283 -0.21 3.01 15.44
CA ASN A 283 0.69 2.38 14.47
C ASN A 283 1.99 1.90 15.13
N ILE A 284 2.54 2.68 16.06
CA ILE A 284 3.76 2.38 16.82
C ILE A 284 3.53 1.20 17.76
N LEU A 285 2.44 1.18 18.53
CA LEU A 285 2.15 0.07 19.44
C LEU A 285 1.99 -1.26 18.68
N ALA A 286 1.32 -1.24 17.52
CA ALA A 286 1.19 -2.41 16.66
C ALA A 286 2.56 -2.87 16.11
N ALA A 287 3.37 -1.95 15.58
CA ALA A 287 4.71 -2.26 15.05
C ALA A 287 5.66 -2.77 16.14
N MET A 288 5.66 -2.11 17.31
CA MET A 288 6.42 -2.50 18.49
C MET A 288 6.03 -3.91 18.95
N SER A 289 4.73 -4.22 18.97
CA SER A 289 4.24 -5.56 19.33
C SER A 289 4.80 -6.62 18.39
N ILE A 290 4.73 -6.39 17.07
CA ILE A 290 5.30 -7.29 16.06
C ILE A 290 6.81 -7.46 16.28
N ALA A 291 7.54 -6.36 16.47
CA ALA A 291 8.99 -6.38 16.63
C ALA A 291 9.42 -7.13 17.91
N LYS A 292 8.72 -6.91 19.04
CA LYS A 292 8.96 -7.60 20.31
C LYS A 292 8.68 -9.10 20.20
N LEU A 293 7.62 -9.51 19.50
CA LEU A 293 7.30 -10.92 19.26
C LEU A 293 8.36 -11.64 18.42
N LEU A 294 9.09 -10.92 17.57
CA LEU A 294 10.25 -11.43 16.80
C LEU A 294 11.58 -11.28 17.57
N GLY A 295 11.52 -10.90 18.85
CA GLY A 295 12.68 -10.80 19.74
C GLY A 295 13.59 -9.61 19.42
N THR A 296 13.02 -8.49 18.97
CA THR A 296 13.74 -7.21 18.86
C THR A 296 13.86 -6.56 20.24
N SER A 297 15.04 -6.03 20.57
CA SER A 297 15.28 -5.41 21.89
C SER A 297 14.66 -4.02 22.01
N ASN A 298 14.47 -3.54 23.25
CA ASN A 298 13.93 -2.20 23.50
C ASN A 298 14.87 -1.12 22.97
N GLU A 299 16.18 -1.34 23.01
CA GLU A 299 17.19 -0.41 22.52
C GLU A 299 17.01 -0.18 21.02
N ALA A 300 16.89 -1.27 20.23
CA ALA A 300 16.67 -1.18 18.79
C ALA A 300 15.34 -0.48 18.46
N ILE A 301 14.26 -0.83 19.16
CA ILE A 301 12.95 -0.17 19.00
C ILE A 301 13.04 1.31 19.33
N THR A 302 13.71 1.67 20.43
CA THR A 302 13.89 3.05 20.88
C THR A 302 14.67 3.88 19.87
N VAL A 303 15.77 3.33 19.32
CA VAL A 303 16.55 4.00 18.26
C VAL A 303 15.68 4.33 17.06
N VAL A 304 14.83 3.40 16.62
CA VAL A 304 13.92 3.64 15.50
C VAL A 304 12.88 4.71 15.82
N LEU A 305 12.24 4.63 16.99
CA LEU A 305 11.20 5.60 17.38
C LEU A 305 11.73 7.02 17.59
N LYS A 306 13.01 7.17 17.96
CA LYS A 306 13.71 8.45 18.08
C LYS A 306 14.14 9.07 16.74
N ARG A 307 14.05 8.34 15.62
CA ARG A 307 14.51 8.83 14.30
C ARG A 307 13.47 8.75 13.19
N PHE A 308 12.46 7.89 13.33
CA PHE A 308 11.46 7.67 12.29
C PHE A 308 10.51 8.88 12.20
N THR A 309 10.63 9.65 11.12
CA THR A 309 9.84 10.88 10.88
C THR A 309 8.57 10.64 10.07
N GLY A 310 8.39 9.44 9.53
CA GLY A 310 7.27 9.09 8.65
C GLY A 310 7.71 8.28 7.45
N VAL A 311 6.80 8.09 6.51
CA VAL A 311 7.06 7.36 5.26
C VAL A 311 7.44 8.37 4.20
N LYS A 312 8.64 8.24 3.63
CA LYS A 312 9.10 9.10 2.53
C LYS A 312 8.08 9.17 1.40
N HIS A 313 7.94 10.35 0.81
CA HIS A 313 7.08 10.62 -0.34
C HIS A 313 5.58 10.41 -0.12
N ARG A 314 5.10 10.25 1.12
CA ARG A 314 3.67 10.18 1.46
C ARG A 314 3.33 11.23 2.51
N LEU A 315 2.79 12.36 2.07
CA LEU A 315 2.57 13.56 2.90
C LEU A 315 3.76 13.82 3.85
N GLU A 316 4.98 13.59 3.37
CA GLU A 316 6.21 13.72 4.13
C GLU A 316 6.49 15.19 4.35
N TYR A 317 6.51 15.62 5.61
CA TYR A 317 6.97 16.96 5.94
C TYR A 317 8.47 17.07 5.63
N VAL A 318 8.81 17.99 4.73
CA VAL A 318 10.20 18.22 4.30
C VAL A 318 10.86 19.25 5.22
N THR A 319 10.32 20.47 5.24
CA THR A 319 10.84 21.58 6.06
C THR A 319 9.84 22.74 6.11
N THR A 320 10.18 23.77 6.89
CA THR A 320 9.48 25.05 6.91
C THR A 320 10.44 26.16 6.49
N ILE A 321 10.06 26.96 5.49
CA ILE A 321 10.84 28.12 5.01
C ILE A 321 9.96 29.35 5.11
N ASN A 322 10.36 30.35 5.88
CA ASN A 322 9.57 31.58 6.09
C ASN A 322 8.10 31.26 6.44
N ASN A 323 7.90 30.40 7.44
CA ASN A 323 6.60 29.90 7.93
C ASN A 323 5.73 29.17 6.88
N ARG A 324 6.26 28.79 5.72
CA ARG A 324 5.59 27.94 4.73
C ARG A 324 6.02 26.51 4.91
N LYS A 325 5.06 25.59 4.98
CA LYS A 325 5.35 24.17 5.19
C LYS A 325 5.42 23.44 3.86
N PHE A 326 6.47 22.66 3.65
CA PHE A 326 6.67 21.87 2.44
C PHE A 326 6.35 20.39 2.70
N TYR A 327 5.49 19.82 1.86
CA TYR A 327 5.10 18.43 1.94
C TYR A 327 5.37 17.68 0.63
N ASN A 328 6.06 16.55 0.75
CA ASN A 328 6.35 15.63 -0.33
C ASN A 328 5.35 14.47 -0.31
N ASP A 329 4.42 14.47 -1.25
CA ASP A 329 3.45 13.41 -1.48
C ASP A 329 3.59 12.84 -2.91
N SER A 330 4.82 12.70 -3.39
CA SER A 330 5.11 12.16 -4.73
C SER A 330 4.49 10.77 -4.99
N LYS A 331 4.19 9.99 -3.94
CA LYS A 331 3.48 8.71 -4.03
C LYS A 331 2.03 8.84 -4.51
N ALA A 332 1.44 10.04 -4.52
CA ALA A 332 0.12 10.31 -5.08
C ALA A 332 0.11 10.26 -6.62
N THR A 333 0.18 9.03 -7.15
CA THR A 333 0.28 8.76 -8.59
C THR A 333 -1.09 8.66 -9.30
N ASN A 334 -2.17 9.02 -8.61
CA ASN A 334 -3.54 9.05 -9.13
C ASN A 334 -4.37 10.14 -8.42
N MET A 335 -5.52 10.49 -9.01
CA MET A 335 -6.41 11.53 -8.48
C MET A 335 -6.85 11.25 -7.05
N LEU A 336 -7.36 10.04 -6.76
CA LEU A 336 -7.83 9.66 -5.43
C LEU A 336 -6.78 9.86 -4.32
N ALA A 337 -5.50 9.62 -4.60
CA ALA A 337 -4.44 9.89 -3.63
C ALA A 337 -4.26 11.39 -3.37
N THR A 338 -4.36 12.21 -4.43
CA THR A 338 -4.25 13.67 -4.36
C THR A 338 -5.47 14.28 -3.65
N GLU A 339 -6.67 13.77 -3.90
CA GLU A 339 -7.90 14.18 -3.19
C GLU A 339 -7.75 14.02 -1.67
N LYS A 340 -7.18 12.89 -1.23
CA LYS A 340 -6.90 12.62 0.19
C LYS A 340 -5.83 13.55 0.75
N ALA A 341 -4.79 13.83 -0.02
CA ALA A 341 -3.73 14.76 0.36
C ALA A 341 -4.26 16.19 0.55
N LEU A 342 -5.05 16.69 -0.42
CA LEU A 342 -5.67 18.01 -0.34
C LEU A 342 -6.63 18.13 0.85
N SER A 343 -7.36 17.06 1.15
CA SER A 343 -8.29 17.02 2.29
C SER A 343 -7.60 17.01 3.66
N ALA A 344 -6.29 16.77 3.72
CA ALA A 344 -5.51 16.73 4.96
C ALA A 344 -5.16 18.12 5.51
N PHE A 345 -5.31 19.18 4.72
CA PHE A 345 -4.92 20.54 5.10
C PHE A 345 -6.13 21.48 5.18
N THR A 346 -6.13 22.31 6.22
CA THR A 346 -7.07 23.43 6.37
C THR A 346 -6.47 24.76 5.91
N GLN A 347 -5.14 24.82 5.81
CA GLN A 347 -4.39 25.96 5.30
C GLN A 347 -4.50 26.07 3.77
N PRO A 348 -4.31 27.27 3.18
CA PRO A 348 -4.21 27.42 1.74
C PRO A 348 -3.02 26.64 1.17
N ILE A 349 -3.24 26.01 0.02
CA ILE A 349 -2.30 25.10 -0.62
C ILE A 349 -1.83 25.69 -1.96
N VAL A 350 -0.53 25.66 -2.19
CA VAL A 350 0.07 25.74 -3.52
C VAL A 350 0.41 24.32 -3.97
N LEU A 351 -0.36 23.81 -4.95
CA LEU A 351 -0.27 22.43 -5.41
C LEU A 351 0.70 22.32 -6.59
N LEU A 352 1.66 21.40 -6.50
CA LEU A 352 2.47 20.97 -7.64
C LEU A 352 1.87 19.66 -8.17
N ALA A 353 1.38 19.66 -9.41
CA ALA A 353 0.73 18.49 -9.99
C ALA A 353 1.11 18.23 -11.45
N GLY A 354 1.18 16.96 -11.84
CA GLY A 354 1.52 16.58 -13.20
C GLY A 354 2.41 15.35 -13.35
N GLY A 355 2.51 14.88 -14.59
CA GLY A 355 3.31 13.71 -14.96
C GLY A 355 2.75 12.99 -16.19
N LEU A 356 2.92 11.67 -16.22
CA LEU A 356 2.60 10.83 -17.37
C LEU A 356 1.12 10.89 -17.75
N ASP A 357 0.85 11.16 -19.03
CA ASP A 357 -0.51 11.08 -19.57
C ASP A 357 -0.91 9.62 -19.87
N ARG A 358 -2.05 9.22 -19.31
CA ARG A 358 -2.66 7.90 -19.52
C ARG A 358 -4.02 7.99 -20.21
N GLY A 359 -4.36 9.14 -20.78
CA GLY A 359 -5.61 9.38 -21.49
C GLY A 359 -6.76 9.92 -20.62
N ASN A 360 -6.60 9.97 -19.30
CA ASN A 360 -7.65 10.45 -18.40
C ASN A 360 -7.71 11.99 -18.36
N GLU A 361 -8.88 12.53 -18.01
CA GLU A 361 -9.07 13.93 -17.60
C GLU A 361 -9.03 14.06 -16.07
N PHE A 362 -9.08 15.29 -15.54
CA PHE A 362 -8.91 15.60 -14.11
C PHE A 362 -10.11 16.29 -13.46
N ASP A 363 -11.29 16.21 -14.07
CA ASP A 363 -12.51 16.84 -13.56
C ASP A 363 -12.89 16.37 -12.15
N ASP A 364 -12.55 15.13 -11.78
CA ASP A 364 -12.83 14.57 -10.45
C ASP A 364 -12.06 15.28 -9.31
N LEU A 365 -10.97 16.01 -9.63
CA LEU A 365 -10.23 16.81 -8.64
C LEU A 365 -10.89 18.16 -8.32
N ILE A 366 -11.79 18.65 -9.17
CA ILE A 366 -12.39 19.99 -9.05
C ILE A 366 -13.00 20.24 -7.66
N PRO A 367 -13.80 19.32 -7.06
CA PRO A 367 -14.38 19.52 -5.73
C PRO A 367 -13.35 19.68 -4.60
N TYR A 368 -12.11 19.21 -4.81
CA TYR A 368 -11.05 19.19 -3.82
C TYR A 368 -10.11 20.39 -3.92
N PHE A 369 -10.25 21.23 -4.95
CA PHE A 369 -9.48 22.47 -5.11
C PHE A 369 -9.93 23.60 -4.18
N LYS A 370 -10.92 23.38 -3.30
CA LYS A 370 -11.44 24.39 -2.35
C LYS A 370 -10.38 25.11 -1.51
N ASN A 371 -9.31 24.41 -1.13
CA ASN A 371 -8.21 24.96 -0.32
C ASN A 371 -6.95 25.22 -1.17
N VAL A 372 -7.00 24.90 -2.46
CA VAL A 372 -5.92 25.18 -3.40
C VAL A 372 -6.08 26.63 -3.84
N LYS A 373 -5.05 27.44 -3.61
CA LYS A 373 -5.04 28.85 -4.03
C LYS A 373 -4.22 29.10 -5.29
N ALA A 374 -3.33 28.16 -5.61
CA ALA A 374 -2.49 28.18 -6.79
C ALA A 374 -2.11 26.76 -7.17
N ILE A 375 -1.98 26.50 -8.46
CA ILE A 375 -1.47 25.24 -8.98
C ILE A 375 -0.30 25.52 -9.93
N VAL A 376 0.78 24.78 -9.76
CA VAL A 376 1.91 24.74 -10.67
C VAL A 376 1.96 23.37 -11.32
N THR A 377 1.72 23.33 -12.63
CA THR A 377 1.60 22.09 -13.39
C THR A 377 2.88 21.79 -14.18
N PHE A 378 3.17 20.50 -14.36
CA PHE A 378 4.34 20.04 -15.11
C PHE A 378 4.06 18.69 -15.80
N GLY A 379 4.97 18.24 -16.66
CA GLY A 379 4.86 16.95 -17.35
C GLY A 379 3.74 16.88 -18.40
N GLN A 380 3.50 15.69 -18.94
CA GLN A 380 2.60 15.50 -20.08
C GLN A 380 1.14 15.88 -19.79
N THR A 381 0.68 15.71 -18.55
CA THR A 381 -0.69 16.03 -18.14
C THR A 381 -0.93 17.49 -17.78
N ALA A 382 0.09 18.35 -17.81
CA ALA A 382 -0.04 19.76 -17.46
C ALA A 382 -1.22 20.46 -18.16
N PRO A 383 -1.43 20.33 -19.50
CA PRO A 383 -2.57 20.98 -20.16
C PRO A 383 -3.93 20.51 -19.66
N LYS A 384 -4.04 19.28 -19.14
CA LYS A 384 -5.30 18.72 -18.63
C LYS A 384 -5.59 19.22 -17.21
N LEU A 385 -4.56 19.29 -16.37
CA LEU A 385 -4.65 19.86 -15.02
C LEU A 385 -4.96 21.35 -15.06
N VAL A 386 -4.40 22.09 -16.01
CA VAL A 386 -4.76 23.49 -16.29
C VAL A 386 -6.26 23.62 -16.53
N ARG A 387 -6.84 22.82 -17.44
CA ARG A 387 -8.30 22.85 -17.71
C ARG A 387 -9.14 22.54 -16.48
N ALA A 388 -8.75 21.54 -15.68
CA ALA A 388 -9.46 21.22 -14.45
C ALA A 388 -9.39 22.38 -13.43
N ALA A 389 -8.21 23.01 -13.31
CA ALA A 389 -8.01 24.16 -12.44
C ALA A 389 -8.80 25.40 -12.89
N GLU A 390 -8.85 25.67 -14.19
CA GLU A 390 -9.68 26.74 -14.77
C GLU A 390 -11.17 26.51 -14.49
N LYS A 391 -11.66 25.27 -14.69
CA LYS A 391 -13.05 24.90 -14.38
C LYS A 391 -13.38 25.04 -12.90
N ALA A 392 -12.40 24.82 -12.02
CA ALA A 392 -12.54 25.03 -10.58
C ALA A 392 -12.49 26.51 -10.16
N GLY A 393 -12.14 27.42 -11.07
CA GLY A 393 -12.02 28.84 -10.80
C GLY A 393 -10.75 29.24 -10.04
N LEU A 394 -9.64 28.51 -10.22
CA LEU A 394 -8.35 28.89 -9.65
C LEU A 394 -7.77 30.13 -10.35
N ASP A 395 -7.42 31.15 -9.57
CA ASP A 395 -6.85 32.40 -10.08
C ASP A 395 -5.40 32.26 -10.56
N ILE A 396 -4.63 31.36 -9.95
CA ILE A 396 -3.20 31.21 -10.21
C ILE A 396 -2.94 29.80 -10.73
N ILE A 397 -2.68 29.72 -12.03
CA ILE A 397 -2.38 28.49 -12.75
C ILE A 397 -1.10 28.74 -13.56
N GLU A 398 -0.02 28.04 -13.24
CA GLU A 398 1.24 28.16 -13.96
C GLU A 398 1.69 26.79 -14.48
N SER A 399 2.29 26.75 -15.66
CA SER A 399 2.86 25.53 -16.24
C SER A 399 4.36 25.72 -16.42
N VAL A 400 5.13 24.72 -16.04
CA VAL A 400 6.59 24.71 -16.12
C VAL A 400 7.10 23.38 -16.65
N ASP A 401 8.34 23.36 -17.14
CA ASP A 401 8.90 22.16 -17.77
C ASP A 401 9.52 21.22 -16.73
N THR A 402 10.01 21.74 -15.60
CA THR A 402 10.75 20.95 -14.61
C THR A 402 10.20 21.09 -13.20
N LEU A 403 10.46 20.07 -12.37
CA LEU A 403 10.05 20.07 -10.97
C LEU A 403 10.82 21.10 -10.14
N ASP A 404 12.09 21.36 -10.44
CA ASP A 404 12.86 22.45 -9.81
C ASP A 404 12.20 23.81 -10.06
N GLU A 405 11.80 24.10 -11.31
CA GLU A 405 11.04 25.31 -11.64
C GLU A 405 9.70 25.33 -10.90
N ALA A 406 9.00 24.19 -10.82
CA ALA A 406 7.72 24.10 -10.15
C ALA A 406 7.82 24.48 -8.67
N VAL A 407 8.89 24.05 -7.99
CA VAL A 407 9.15 24.40 -6.59
C VAL A 407 9.43 25.90 -6.42
N VAL A 408 10.22 26.49 -7.30
CA VAL A 408 10.52 27.94 -7.27
C VAL A 408 9.23 28.76 -7.48
N LYS A 409 8.42 28.40 -8.48
CA LYS A 409 7.14 29.07 -8.75
C LYS A 409 6.14 28.87 -7.62
N ALA A 410 6.04 27.65 -7.09
CA ALA A 410 5.15 27.37 -5.98
C ALA A 410 5.52 28.19 -4.73
N TYR A 411 6.82 28.33 -4.45
CA TYR A 411 7.30 29.20 -3.39
C TYR A 411 6.94 30.67 -3.63
N ALA A 412 7.15 31.18 -4.85
CA ALA A 412 6.79 32.56 -5.22
C ALA A 412 5.29 32.85 -5.06
N HIS A 413 4.43 31.86 -5.35
CA HIS A 413 2.97 31.97 -5.17
C HIS A 413 2.52 31.70 -3.73
N SER A 414 3.40 31.24 -2.84
CA SER A 414 3.09 30.96 -1.43
C SER A 414 3.31 32.18 -0.52
N LYS A 415 2.47 32.31 0.51
CA LYS A 415 2.52 33.33 1.55
C LYS A 415 2.82 32.68 2.91
N ASP A 416 3.07 33.52 3.90
CA ASP A 416 3.24 33.08 5.28
C ASP A 416 2.09 32.18 5.75
N GLY A 417 2.41 31.04 6.35
CA GLY A 417 1.43 30.06 6.84
C GLY A 417 0.88 29.08 5.81
N ASP A 418 1.19 29.25 4.52
CA ASP A 418 0.71 28.36 3.47
C ASP A 418 1.43 27.00 3.43
N VAL A 419 0.79 26.05 2.75
CA VAL A 419 1.35 24.75 2.43
C VAL A 419 1.79 24.70 0.97
N VAL A 420 3.03 24.27 0.72
CA VAL A 420 3.53 23.90 -0.60
C VAL A 420 3.54 22.38 -0.70
N LEU A 421 2.71 21.83 -1.58
CA LEU A 421 2.42 20.40 -1.64
C LEU A 421 2.76 19.82 -3.02
N LEU A 422 3.69 18.88 -3.07
CA LEU A 422 3.81 17.98 -4.22
C LEU A 422 2.84 16.82 -4.05
N SER A 423 1.71 16.84 -4.76
CA SER A 423 0.76 15.72 -4.82
C SER A 423 0.30 15.53 -6.28
N PRO A 424 1.02 14.71 -7.07
CA PRO A 424 1.02 14.89 -8.53
C PRO A 424 -0.22 14.46 -9.32
N ALA A 425 -1.12 13.69 -8.70
CA ALA A 425 -2.22 12.98 -9.35
C ALA A 425 -1.83 12.04 -10.51
N CYS A 426 -0.53 11.90 -10.82
CA CYS A 426 -0.01 11.25 -12.01
C CYS A 426 1.21 10.37 -11.69
N ALA A 427 1.37 9.30 -12.46
CA ALA A 427 2.63 8.54 -12.49
C ALA A 427 3.79 9.43 -12.97
N SER A 428 5.02 9.08 -12.62
CA SER A 428 6.21 9.92 -12.84
C SER A 428 6.97 9.65 -14.14
N TRP A 429 6.61 8.59 -14.88
CA TRP A 429 7.46 7.97 -15.92
C TRP A 429 7.71 8.79 -17.18
N ASP A 430 7.03 9.92 -17.35
CA ASP A 430 7.31 10.85 -18.43
C ASP A 430 8.62 11.63 -18.21
N GLN A 431 8.98 11.89 -16.95
CA GLN A 431 10.14 12.70 -16.58
C GLN A 431 11.10 12.01 -15.60
N PHE A 432 10.65 10.98 -14.87
CA PHE A 432 11.40 10.31 -13.81
C PHE A 432 11.18 8.80 -13.85
N LYS A 433 12.21 8.00 -13.53
CA LYS A 433 12.12 6.54 -13.50
C LYS A 433 11.10 6.05 -12.47
N THR A 434 11.03 6.70 -11.32
CA THR A 434 10.09 6.33 -10.24
C THR A 434 9.54 7.54 -9.49
N PHE A 435 8.49 7.32 -8.69
CA PHE A 435 7.94 8.40 -7.87
C PHE A 435 8.89 8.77 -6.72
N GLU A 436 9.72 7.83 -6.26
CA GLU A 436 10.78 8.08 -5.28
C GLU A 436 11.80 9.07 -5.85
N GLU A 437 12.28 8.86 -7.08
CA GLU A 437 13.19 9.79 -7.76
C GLU A 437 12.57 11.19 -7.89
N ARG A 438 11.31 11.28 -8.32
CA ARG A 438 10.56 12.56 -8.35
C ARG A 438 10.48 13.21 -6.97
N GLY A 439 10.22 12.42 -5.94
CA GLY A 439 10.10 12.89 -4.56
C GLY A 439 11.42 13.35 -3.96
N ASP A 440 12.54 12.68 -4.29
CA ASP A 440 13.88 13.08 -3.87
C ASP A 440 14.32 14.38 -4.56
N ILE A 441 14.02 14.54 -5.85
CA ILE A 441 14.28 15.79 -6.59
C ILE A 441 13.49 16.95 -5.98
N PHE A 442 12.23 16.73 -5.60
CA PHE A 442 11.46 17.75 -4.89
C PHE A 442 12.12 18.16 -3.57
N ILE A 443 12.55 17.21 -2.75
CA ILE A 443 13.25 17.51 -1.48
C ILE A 443 14.52 18.33 -1.76
N GLN A 444 15.31 17.93 -2.76
CA GLN A 444 16.52 18.66 -3.16
C GLN A 444 16.20 20.08 -3.62
N ALA A 445 15.17 20.25 -4.46
CA ALA A 445 14.74 21.55 -4.94
C ALA A 445 14.25 22.46 -3.79
N VAL A 446 13.51 21.91 -2.83
CA VAL A 446 13.09 22.64 -1.62
C VAL A 446 14.29 23.09 -0.79
N HIS A 447 15.29 22.23 -0.61
CA HIS A 447 16.50 22.61 0.12
C HIS A 447 17.34 23.69 -0.58
N LYS A 448 17.23 23.84 -1.91
CA LYS A 448 17.87 24.95 -2.66
C LYS A 448 17.17 26.30 -2.47
N LEU A 449 15.99 26.35 -1.83
CA LEU A 449 15.29 27.60 -1.51
C LEU A 449 15.84 28.29 -0.24
N ILE A 450 16.70 27.59 0.51
CA ILE A 450 17.24 28.04 1.82
C ILE A 450 18.45 28.96 1.62
#